data_AF-A0A3R6DEP8-F1
#
_entry.id   AF-A0A3R6DEP8-F1
#
_cell.length_a   1.000
_cell.length_b   1.000
_cell.length_c   1.000
_cell.angle_alpha   90.00
_cell.angle_beta   90.00
_cell.angle_gamma   90.00
#
_symmetry.space_group_name_H-M   'P 1'
#
loop_
_entity.id
_entity.type
_entity.pdbx_description
1 polymer ?
#
loop_
_entity_poly.entity_id
_entity_poly.type
_entity_poly.pdbx_seq_one_letter_code
_entity_poly.pdbx_strand_id
1 'polypeptide(L)'
;MKLEKKALGISLYLFIASFFSERLWFNSDHLNLHNSIYIITKVMLLFTLIILGQVLYKGIIRVLQKDENAVFFAKVFFVYFILLITVLLLIWPGIWRWDEFWMIDGSKWFYVAAAQNFLMSFFYICCLSILPFPAGIIIIQLLCVSGMVAYFVVNIYKWIIKDKKIASLTLIPFLLFPVIDSNLYPLRCTLYAFVELTLLSMILFKVIEFQKEQEKKVSNIFIFVYIIFSIILSVMRTEGKYYIILAPVLYIWFLGKYSNSRQKLAVVCVVLICSLAGNNYQNKIMQEQIGDRNTIVSTLNYLQYILKDDNLKNQETEMLDNVNKVVAIEVLEQYGPNSVWDSTKNLIRKDDYSRDDYSNFMKTYAKLVFKHPIEFMKVQVPIFFKANAISLDYQNQFIKETENLFDENSQDYTQDIVVLFRDDYFSRACFSNIRKKIIQILEFKASIFSNTPLEIFRILGYNSIPAILCLVGFFIWFIKQKRIKAAFLFIVPLIKLPLIVATAPDSFFMYYFSIYLIGQCVLFVILIKKVIYDKASRLQK
;
A
#
# COMPACT_ATOMS: atom_id res chain seq x y z
N MET A 1 -27.37 -10.60 7.28
CA MET A 1 -27.08 -11.74 6.37
C MET A 1 -27.46 -13.01 7.12
N LYS A 2 -28.29 -13.90 6.58
CA LYS A 2 -28.49 -15.21 7.20
C LYS A 2 -27.18 -15.99 7.06
N LEU A 3 -26.60 -16.43 8.17
CA LEU A 3 -25.33 -17.15 8.20
C LEU A 3 -25.57 -18.61 7.83
N GLU A 4 -24.76 -19.13 6.92
CA GLU A 4 -24.78 -20.53 6.54
C GLU A 4 -24.09 -21.36 7.62
N LYS A 5 -24.81 -22.33 8.21
CA LYS A 5 -24.34 -23.12 9.36
C LYS A 5 -23.05 -23.88 9.05
N LYS A 6 -22.93 -24.48 7.87
CA LYS A 6 -21.74 -25.22 7.43
C LYS A 6 -20.51 -24.32 7.37
N ALA A 7 -20.64 -23.15 6.75
CA ALA A 7 -19.56 -22.17 6.64
C ALA A 7 -19.17 -21.61 8.01
N LEU A 8 -20.14 -21.38 8.90
CA LEU A 8 -19.87 -20.96 10.28
C LEU A 8 -19.08 -22.03 11.05
N GLY A 9 -19.48 -23.31 10.95
CA GLY A 9 -18.78 -24.42 11.59
C GLY A 9 -17.32 -24.53 11.16
N ILE A 10 -17.03 -24.44 9.86
CA ILE A 10 -15.64 -24.44 9.34
C ILE A 10 -14.85 -23.23 9.85
N SER A 11 -15.48 -22.04 9.87
CA SER A 11 -14.82 -20.82 10.35
C SER A 11 -14.45 -20.91 11.84
N LEU A 12 -15.35 -21.46 12.65
CA LEU A 12 -15.10 -21.72 14.08
C LEU A 12 -14.03 -22.78 14.29
N TYR A 13 -14.04 -23.85 13.48
CA TYR A 13 -12.99 -24.87 13.51
C TYR A 13 -11.62 -24.28 13.22
N LEU A 14 -11.47 -23.50 12.15
CA LEU A 14 -10.20 -22.83 11.81
C LEU A 14 -9.76 -21.84 12.89
N PHE A 15 -10.71 -21.12 13.50
CA PHE A 15 -10.42 -20.24 14.62
C PHE A 15 -9.88 -21.02 15.83
N ILE A 16 -10.53 -22.10 16.22
CA ILE A 16 -10.07 -22.96 17.32
C ILE A 16 -8.71 -23.60 16.99
N ALA A 17 -8.53 -24.07 15.76
CA ALA A 17 -7.27 -24.64 15.29
C ALA A 17 -6.11 -23.63 15.40
N SER A 18 -6.38 -22.34 15.16
CA SER A 18 -5.34 -21.29 15.23
C SER A 18 -4.67 -21.19 16.61
N PHE A 19 -5.39 -21.52 17.70
CA PHE A 19 -4.82 -21.51 19.06
C PHE A 19 -3.77 -22.62 19.28
N PHE A 20 -3.87 -23.75 18.56
CA PHE A 20 -2.92 -24.84 18.70
C PHE A 20 -1.61 -24.55 17.95
N SER A 21 -1.67 -23.77 16.87
CA SER A 21 -0.50 -23.35 16.09
C SER A 21 0.20 -22.10 16.66
N GLU A 22 -0.36 -21.44 17.68
CA GLU A 22 0.20 -20.19 18.21
C GLU A 22 1.64 -20.33 18.71
N ARG A 23 1.94 -21.44 19.41
CA ARG A 23 3.26 -21.68 19.99
C ARG A 23 4.38 -21.85 18.96
N LEU A 24 4.02 -22.01 17.67
CA LEU A 24 4.99 -22.09 16.59
C LEU A 24 5.61 -20.73 16.28
N TRP A 25 4.96 -19.63 16.66
CA TRP A 25 5.42 -18.27 16.35
C TRP A 25 5.37 -17.31 17.52
N PHE A 26 4.27 -17.31 18.27
CA PHE A 26 4.05 -16.37 19.36
C PHE A 26 4.67 -16.87 20.66
N ASN A 27 5.34 -15.97 21.36
CA ASN A 27 5.86 -16.28 22.68
C ASN A 27 4.78 -16.08 23.74
N SER A 28 4.35 -17.18 24.35
CA SER A 28 3.29 -17.19 25.37
C SER A 28 3.68 -16.53 26.69
N ASP A 29 4.96 -16.39 26.99
CA ASP A 29 5.44 -15.90 28.29
C ASP A 29 5.21 -14.39 28.46
N HIS A 30 4.94 -13.67 27.36
CA HIS A 30 4.63 -12.23 27.35
C HIS A 30 3.15 -11.90 27.08
N LEU A 31 2.27 -12.90 27.06
CA LEU A 31 0.82 -12.70 26.96
C LEU A 31 0.27 -11.80 28.09
N ASN A 32 0.88 -11.83 29.27
CA ASN A 32 0.46 -11.02 30.42
C ASN A 32 0.68 -9.51 30.21
N LEU A 33 1.66 -9.11 29.40
CA LEU A 33 2.01 -7.70 29.16
C LEU A 33 1.15 -7.06 28.06
N HIS A 34 0.71 -7.83 27.06
CA HIS A 34 -0.02 -7.34 25.88
C HIS A 34 -1.35 -8.05 25.64
N ASN A 35 -2.03 -8.47 26.72
CA ASN A 35 -3.28 -9.23 26.67
C ASN A 35 -4.38 -8.52 25.85
N SER A 36 -4.46 -7.19 25.89
CA SER A 36 -5.45 -6.43 25.11
C SER A 36 -5.27 -6.59 23.60
N ILE A 37 -4.03 -6.52 23.10
CA ILE A 37 -3.72 -6.68 21.67
C ILE A 37 -3.99 -8.11 21.23
N TYR A 38 -3.62 -9.09 22.06
CA TYR A 38 -3.95 -10.49 21.84
C TYR A 38 -5.47 -10.70 21.69
N ILE A 39 -6.29 -10.21 22.64
CA ILE A 39 -7.75 -10.34 22.59
C ILE A 39 -8.31 -9.66 21.33
N ILE A 40 -7.88 -8.43 21.03
CA ILE A 40 -8.36 -7.68 19.85
C ILE A 40 -8.05 -8.45 18.57
N THR A 41 -6.82 -8.93 18.41
CA THR A 41 -6.41 -9.65 17.20
C THR A 41 -7.12 -11.00 17.06
N LYS A 42 -7.43 -11.71 18.15
CA LYS A 42 -8.25 -12.94 18.11
C LYS A 42 -9.70 -12.66 17.74
N VAL A 43 -10.30 -11.60 18.28
CA VAL A 43 -11.65 -11.18 17.89
C VAL A 43 -11.68 -10.79 16.42
N MET A 44 -10.69 -10.02 15.95
CA MET A 44 -10.56 -9.66 14.53
C MET A 44 -10.40 -10.90 13.64
N LEU A 45 -9.56 -11.86 14.04
CA LEU A 45 -9.37 -13.12 13.33
C LEU A 45 -10.68 -13.90 13.22
N LEU A 46 -11.44 -14.03 14.32
CA LEU A 46 -12.75 -14.69 14.34
C LEU A 46 -13.71 -14.05 13.34
N PHE A 47 -13.89 -12.73 13.40
CA PHE A 47 -14.76 -12.02 12.46
C PHE A 47 -14.30 -12.18 11.02
N THR A 48 -12.99 -12.11 10.78
CA THR A 48 -12.40 -12.28 9.44
C THR A 48 -12.67 -13.67 8.89
N LEU A 49 -12.43 -14.72 9.69
CA LEU A 49 -12.68 -16.11 9.30
C LEU A 49 -14.16 -16.36 9.04
N ILE A 50 -15.06 -15.82 9.85
CA ILE A 50 -16.51 -15.94 9.62
C ILE A 50 -16.90 -15.25 8.31
N ILE A 51 -16.47 -14.01 8.08
CA ILE A 51 -16.81 -13.26 6.86
C ILE A 51 -16.27 -14.01 5.63
N LEU A 52 -14.99 -14.38 5.67
CA LEU A 52 -14.30 -15.09 4.59
C LEU A 52 -14.95 -16.45 4.32
N GLY A 53 -15.24 -17.24 5.35
CA GLY A 53 -15.93 -18.52 5.23
C GLY A 53 -17.31 -18.39 4.59
N GLN A 54 -18.09 -17.37 4.96
CA GLN A 54 -19.40 -17.12 4.36
C GLN A 54 -19.30 -16.68 2.89
N VAL A 55 -18.32 -15.82 2.55
CA VAL A 55 -18.07 -15.38 1.18
C VAL A 55 -17.61 -16.53 0.31
N LEU A 56 -16.65 -17.33 0.78
CA LEU A 56 -16.12 -18.49 0.07
C LEU A 56 -17.21 -19.54 -0.16
N TYR A 57 -18.00 -19.88 0.86
CA TYR A 57 -19.08 -20.85 0.71
C TYR A 57 -20.10 -20.43 -0.36
N LYS A 58 -20.53 -19.17 -0.34
CA LYS A 58 -21.43 -18.63 -1.37
C LYS A 58 -20.79 -18.59 -2.75
N GLY A 59 -19.50 -18.25 -2.82
CA GLY A 59 -18.72 -18.27 -4.05
C GLY A 59 -18.67 -19.67 -4.66
N ILE A 60 -18.32 -20.67 -3.84
CA ILE A 60 -18.25 -22.10 -4.24
C ILE A 60 -19.61 -22.57 -4.75
N ILE A 61 -20.70 -22.30 -4.04
CA ILE A 61 -22.04 -22.67 -4.50
C ILE A 61 -22.35 -22.06 -5.87
N ARG A 62 -22.05 -20.78 -6.09
CA ARG A 62 -22.28 -20.14 -7.40
C ARG A 62 -21.43 -20.75 -8.51
N VAL A 63 -20.19 -21.12 -8.21
CA VAL A 63 -19.32 -21.85 -9.17
C VAL A 63 -19.90 -23.22 -9.49
N LEU A 64 -20.36 -23.97 -8.48
CA LEU A 64 -21.00 -25.28 -8.67
C LEU A 64 -22.32 -25.19 -9.45
N GLN A 65 -23.07 -24.09 -9.27
CA GLN A 65 -24.26 -23.75 -10.04
C GLN A 65 -23.93 -23.25 -11.46
N LYS A 66 -22.64 -23.21 -11.84
CA LYS A 66 -22.15 -22.75 -13.15
C LYS A 66 -22.56 -21.29 -13.46
N ASP A 67 -22.69 -20.44 -12.45
CA ASP A 67 -22.86 -19.00 -12.66
C ASP A 67 -21.67 -18.45 -13.45
N GLU A 68 -21.97 -17.82 -14.58
CA GLU A 68 -20.95 -17.45 -15.57
C GLU A 68 -19.89 -16.51 -14.97
N ASN A 69 -20.34 -15.54 -14.18
CA ASN A 69 -19.48 -14.55 -13.52
C ASN A 69 -18.66 -15.18 -12.40
N ALA A 70 -19.25 -16.05 -11.59
CA ALA A 70 -18.56 -16.74 -10.51
C ALA A 70 -17.48 -17.71 -11.05
N VAL A 71 -17.77 -18.45 -12.11
CA VAL A 71 -16.78 -19.32 -12.77
C VAL A 71 -15.64 -18.49 -13.36
N PHE A 72 -15.94 -17.37 -14.01
CA PHE A 72 -14.91 -16.49 -14.54
C PHE A 72 -14.08 -15.84 -13.43
N PHE A 73 -14.71 -15.42 -12.33
CA PHE A 73 -14.03 -14.92 -11.14
C PHE A 73 -13.05 -15.95 -10.58
N ALA A 74 -13.51 -17.19 -10.36
CA ALA A 74 -12.65 -18.26 -9.85
C ALA A 74 -11.45 -18.53 -10.77
N LYS A 75 -11.67 -18.55 -12.10
CA LYS A 75 -10.58 -18.72 -13.07
C LYS A 75 -9.54 -17.61 -12.99
N VAL A 76 -9.97 -16.35 -13.01
CA VAL A 76 -9.06 -15.20 -12.91
C VAL A 76 -8.30 -15.21 -11.58
N PHE A 77 -9.02 -15.47 -10.49
CA PHE A 77 -8.45 -15.59 -9.14
C PHE A 77 -7.33 -16.64 -9.10
N PHE A 78 -7.61 -17.87 -9.53
CA PHE A 78 -6.62 -18.96 -9.45
C PHE A 78 -5.47 -18.76 -10.43
N VAL A 79 -5.71 -18.28 -11.66
CA VAL A 79 -4.63 -18.00 -12.61
C VAL A 79 -3.64 -16.99 -12.03
N TYR A 80 -4.14 -15.88 -11.49
CA TYR A 80 -3.29 -14.85 -10.92
C TYR A 80 -2.60 -15.30 -9.63
N PHE A 81 -3.34 -15.98 -8.73
CA PHE A 81 -2.79 -16.50 -7.49
C PHE A 81 -1.70 -17.55 -7.71
N ILE A 82 -1.93 -18.51 -8.62
CA ILE A 82 -0.94 -19.56 -8.96
C ILE A 82 0.32 -18.92 -9.54
N LEU A 83 0.19 -17.93 -10.42
CA LEU A 83 1.34 -17.21 -10.97
C LEU A 83 2.16 -16.57 -9.84
N LEU A 84 1.52 -15.81 -8.95
CA LEU A 84 2.21 -15.15 -7.85
C LEU A 84 2.84 -16.12 -6.85
N ILE A 85 2.17 -17.23 -6.52
CA ILE A 85 2.72 -18.29 -5.66
C ILE A 85 3.92 -18.96 -6.35
N THR A 86 3.87 -19.17 -7.66
CA THR A 86 5.01 -19.71 -8.41
C THR A 86 6.22 -18.79 -8.28
N VAL A 87 6.04 -17.47 -8.45
CA VAL A 87 7.13 -16.51 -8.24
C VAL A 87 7.59 -16.51 -6.77
N LEU A 88 6.67 -16.52 -5.81
CA LEU A 88 7.00 -16.59 -4.38
C LEU A 88 7.87 -17.81 -4.04
N LEU A 89 7.57 -18.99 -4.59
CA LEU A 89 8.37 -20.20 -4.38
C LEU A 89 9.80 -20.05 -4.95
N LEU A 90 9.96 -19.33 -6.06
CA LEU A 90 11.27 -19.05 -6.64
C LEU A 90 12.09 -18.02 -5.85
N ILE A 91 11.43 -17.12 -5.12
CA ILE A 91 12.08 -16.11 -4.28
C ILE A 91 11.86 -16.32 -2.79
N TRP A 92 11.54 -17.55 -2.38
CA TRP A 92 11.13 -17.87 -1.01
C TRP A 92 12.14 -17.32 0.02
N PRO A 93 11.68 -16.70 1.12
CA PRO A 93 10.30 -16.53 1.58
C PRO A 93 9.70 -15.18 1.18
N GLY A 94 10.06 -14.64 0.02
CA GLY A 94 9.61 -13.34 -0.49
C GLY A 94 10.65 -12.22 -0.36
N ILE A 95 10.17 -10.98 -0.47
CA ILE A 95 11.00 -9.76 -0.49
C ILE A 95 10.89 -9.08 0.88
N TRP A 96 12.01 -8.89 1.56
CA TRP A 96 12.12 -8.32 2.91
C TRP A 96 13.23 -7.28 2.92
N ARG A 97 12.87 -5.99 3.05
CA ARG A 97 13.80 -4.87 2.79
C ARG A 97 14.32 -4.23 4.06
N TRP A 98 13.43 -3.82 4.97
CA TRP A 98 13.85 -3.13 6.21
C TRP A 98 12.77 -3.16 7.28
N ASP A 99 11.70 -2.39 7.09
CA ASP A 99 10.69 -2.14 8.13
C ASP A 99 9.88 -3.38 8.50
N GLU A 100 9.80 -4.34 7.57
CA GLU A 100 9.08 -5.60 7.74
C GLU A 100 9.78 -6.49 8.76
N PHE A 101 11.10 -6.36 8.94
CA PHE A 101 11.85 -7.09 9.96
C PHE A 101 11.45 -6.66 11.37
N TRP A 102 11.23 -5.36 11.58
CA TRP A 102 10.72 -4.83 12.85
C TRP A 102 9.27 -5.27 13.10
N MET A 103 8.47 -5.31 12.04
CA MET A 103 7.08 -5.78 12.14
C MET A 103 6.99 -7.27 12.48
N ILE A 104 7.77 -8.10 11.80
CA ILE A 104 7.72 -9.54 12.01
C ILE A 104 8.26 -9.91 13.38
N ASP A 105 9.33 -9.26 13.85
CA ASP A 105 9.87 -9.52 15.18
C ASP A 105 8.90 -9.03 16.28
N GLY A 106 8.36 -7.82 16.14
CA GLY A 106 7.34 -7.31 17.06
C GLY A 106 6.09 -8.20 17.15
N SER A 107 5.72 -8.86 16.05
CA SER A 107 4.55 -9.75 16.03
C SER A 107 4.67 -10.95 16.98
N LYS A 108 5.88 -11.47 17.23
CA LYS A 108 6.13 -12.61 18.15
C LYS A 108 5.65 -12.29 19.58
N TRP A 109 5.69 -11.01 19.93
CA TRP A 109 5.42 -10.48 21.26
C TRP A 109 4.11 -9.70 21.34
N PHE A 110 3.27 -9.76 20.29
CA PHE A 110 2.08 -8.92 20.15
C PHE A 110 2.37 -7.41 20.25
N TYR A 111 3.57 -6.99 19.89
CA TYR A 111 3.95 -5.58 19.86
C TYR A 111 3.38 -4.90 18.60
N VAL A 112 2.84 -3.69 18.78
CA VAL A 112 2.29 -2.90 17.68
C VAL A 112 3.35 -1.94 17.16
N ALA A 113 3.89 -2.20 15.97
CA ALA A 113 4.89 -1.33 15.34
C ALA A 113 4.22 -0.07 14.77
N ALA A 114 4.29 1.06 15.49
CA ALA A 114 3.63 2.30 15.08
C ALA A 114 4.17 2.85 13.75
N ALA A 115 5.46 2.64 13.43
CA ALA A 115 6.08 3.10 12.19
C ALA A 115 5.31 2.64 10.94
N GLN A 116 4.83 1.39 10.96
CA GLN A 116 4.14 0.76 9.85
C GLN A 116 2.61 0.73 9.98
N ASN A 117 2.06 1.45 10.96
CA ASN A 117 0.65 1.51 11.31
C ASN A 117 0.14 0.29 12.08
N PHE A 118 -0.72 0.52 13.07
CA PHE A 118 -1.27 -0.56 13.91
C PHE A 118 -2.10 -1.57 13.11
N LEU A 119 -2.81 -1.14 12.07
CA LEU A 119 -3.61 -2.06 11.24
C LEU A 119 -2.74 -3.13 10.58
N MET A 120 -1.51 -2.77 10.21
CA MET A 120 -0.57 -3.71 9.61
C MET A 120 0.04 -4.64 10.64
N SER A 121 0.28 -4.17 11.86
CA SER A 121 0.68 -5.06 12.96
C SER A 121 -0.40 -6.10 13.26
N PHE A 122 -1.68 -5.67 13.31
CA PHE A 122 -2.81 -6.59 13.48
C PHE A 122 -2.96 -7.54 12.30
N PHE A 123 -2.74 -7.07 11.07
CA PHE A 123 -2.73 -7.91 9.88
C PHE A 123 -1.66 -8.99 9.98
N TYR A 124 -0.42 -8.64 10.37
CA TYR A 124 0.67 -9.60 10.55
C TYR A 124 0.32 -10.66 11.61
N ILE A 125 -0.14 -10.23 12.79
CA ILE A 125 -0.53 -11.14 13.88
C ILE A 125 -1.66 -12.08 13.44
N CYS A 126 -2.66 -11.58 12.70
CA CYS A 126 -3.74 -12.40 12.17
C CYS A 126 -3.23 -13.41 11.13
N CYS A 127 -2.33 -13.00 10.23
CA CYS A 127 -1.75 -13.90 9.22
C CYS A 127 -0.93 -15.01 9.88
N LEU A 128 -0.08 -14.65 10.84
CA LEU A 128 0.80 -15.57 11.56
C LEU A 128 0.02 -16.49 12.52
N SER A 129 -1.17 -16.08 12.95
CA SER A 129 -2.10 -17.00 13.64
C SER A 129 -2.64 -18.11 12.73
N ILE A 130 -2.70 -17.89 11.42
CA ILE A 130 -3.17 -18.88 10.43
C ILE A 130 -1.99 -19.69 9.88
N LEU A 131 -0.91 -18.99 9.50
CA LEU A 131 0.30 -19.54 8.89
C LEU A 131 1.51 -19.02 9.68
N PRO A 132 2.00 -19.75 10.70
CA PRO A 132 2.98 -19.27 11.68
C PRO A 132 4.42 -19.29 11.14
N PHE A 133 4.65 -18.60 10.03
CA PHE A 133 5.97 -18.43 9.40
C PHE A 133 5.97 -17.17 8.51
N PRO A 134 7.15 -16.56 8.20
CA PRO A 134 7.22 -15.27 7.52
C PRO A 134 6.47 -15.20 6.18
N ALA A 135 6.65 -16.21 5.32
CA ALA A 135 5.97 -16.28 4.03
C ALA A 135 4.45 -16.40 4.14
N GLY A 136 3.91 -16.82 5.30
CA GLY A 136 2.48 -16.90 5.57
C GLY A 136 1.77 -15.55 5.42
N ILE A 137 2.43 -14.45 5.82
CA ILE A 137 1.93 -13.08 5.64
C ILE A 137 1.76 -12.76 4.16
N ILE A 138 2.77 -13.10 3.36
CA ILE A 138 2.76 -12.86 1.92
C ILE A 138 1.67 -13.72 1.27
N ILE A 139 1.56 -15.01 1.60
CA ILE A 139 0.51 -15.89 1.05
C ILE A 139 -0.89 -15.32 1.28
N ILE A 140 -1.19 -14.85 2.50
CA ILE A 140 -2.50 -14.23 2.80
C ILE A 140 -2.67 -12.92 2.03
N GLN A 141 -1.63 -12.09 1.92
CA GLN A 141 -1.64 -10.89 1.07
C GLN A 141 -1.94 -11.25 -0.39
N LEU A 142 -1.29 -12.27 -0.95
CA LEU A 142 -1.50 -12.75 -2.32
C LEU A 142 -2.94 -13.22 -2.54
N LEU A 143 -3.56 -13.89 -1.55
CA LEU A 143 -4.98 -14.26 -1.60
C LEU A 143 -5.88 -13.02 -1.67
N CYS A 144 -5.63 -12.02 -0.81
CA CYS A 144 -6.39 -10.77 -0.79
C CYS A 144 -6.29 -10.01 -2.11
N VAL A 145 -5.08 -9.80 -2.63
CA VAL A 145 -4.87 -9.07 -3.91
C VAL A 145 -5.46 -9.85 -5.08
N SER A 146 -5.37 -11.19 -5.09
CA SER A 146 -5.97 -12.00 -6.15
C SER A 146 -7.49 -11.88 -6.18
N GLY A 147 -8.15 -11.78 -5.02
CA GLY A 147 -9.58 -11.52 -4.93
C GLY A 147 -9.97 -10.14 -5.50
N MET A 148 -9.18 -9.11 -5.20
CA MET A 148 -9.38 -7.75 -5.70
C MET A 148 -9.15 -7.65 -7.22
N VAL A 149 -8.12 -8.32 -7.74
CA VAL A 149 -7.84 -8.40 -9.18
C VAL A 149 -8.96 -9.14 -9.91
N ALA A 150 -9.39 -10.29 -9.39
CA ALA A 150 -10.51 -11.04 -9.97
C ALA A 150 -11.80 -10.21 -9.99
N TYR A 151 -12.08 -9.47 -8.91
CA TYR A 151 -13.22 -8.55 -8.87
C TYR A 151 -13.12 -7.49 -9.98
N PHE A 152 -11.95 -6.87 -10.15
CA PHE A 152 -11.73 -5.86 -11.18
C PHE A 152 -11.96 -6.42 -12.59
N VAL A 153 -11.27 -7.49 -12.96
CA VAL A 153 -11.31 -8.08 -14.31
C VAL A 153 -12.71 -8.60 -14.66
N VAL A 154 -13.40 -9.25 -13.72
CA VAL A 154 -14.77 -9.76 -13.95
C VAL A 154 -15.75 -8.61 -14.19
N ASN A 155 -15.61 -7.50 -13.48
CA ASN A 155 -16.46 -6.33 -13.71
C ASN A 155 -16.12 -5.60 -15.01
N ILE A 156 -14.85 -5.58 -15.44
CA ILE A 156 -14.49 -5.12 -16.78
C ILE A 156 -15.18 -5.98 -17.85
N TYR A 157 -15.15 -7.31 -17.70
CA TYR A 157 -15.88 -8.23 -18.56
C TYR A 157 -17.38 -7.92 -18.54
N LYS A 158 -18.04 -7.92 -17.36
CA LYS A 158 -19.48 -7.72 -17.23
C LYS A 158 -19.93 -6.39 -17.86
N TRP A 159 -19.18 -5.32 -17.62
CA TRP A 159 -19.68 -3.96 -17.86
C TRP A 159 -19.05 -3.22 -19.04
N ILE A 160 -17.84 -3.58 -19.47
CA ILE A 160 -17.07 -2.75 -20.42
C ILE A 160 -16.76 -3.51 -21.72
N ILE A 161 -16.25 -4.73 -21.63
CA ILE A 161 -15.72 -5.48 -22.78
C ILE A 161 -16.66 -6.60 -23.24
N LYS A 162 -17.44 -7.25 -22.36
CA LYS A 162 -18.38 -8.35 -22.69
C LYS A 162 -17.78 -9.57 -23.42
N ASP A 163 -16.47 -9.64 -23.58
CA ASP A 163 -15.72 -10.80 -24.05
C ASP A 163 -14.72 -11.21 -22.97
N LYS A 164 -14.76 -12.48 -22.54
CA LYS A 164 -13.91 -12.99 -21.44
C LYS A 164 -12.43 -13.01 -21.82
N LYS A 165 -12.09 -13.40 -23.05
CA LYS A 165 -10.70 -13.52 -23.50
C LYS A 165 -10.06 -12.14 -23.58
N ILE A 166 -10.76 -11.18 -24.16
CA ILE A 166 -10.27 -9.80 -24.27
C ILE A 166 -10.24 -9.13 -22.89
N ALA A 167 -11.24 -9.36 -22.04
CA ALA A 167 -11.22 -8.84 -20.67
C ALA A 167 -10.06 -9.41 -19.84
N SER A 168 -9.69 -10.68 -20.02
CA SER A 168 -8.51 -11.28 -19.35
C SER A 168 -7.20 -10.56 -19.68
N LEU A 169 -7.08 -9.84 -20.80
CA LEU A 169 -5.91 -9.01 -21.08
C LEU A 169 -5.74 -7.86 -20.07
N THR A 170 -6.78 -7.48 -19.35
CA THR A 170 -6.67 -6.50 -18.26
C THR A 170 -5.94 -7.04 -17.02
N LEU A 171 -5.50 -8.30 -17.05
CA LEU A 171 -4.52 -8.84 -16.09
C LEU A 171 -3.11 -8.29 -16.28
N ILE A 172 -2.74 -7.86 -17.51
CA ILE A 172 -1.39 -7.40 -17.83
C ILE A 172 -0.85 -6.33 -16.86
N PRO A 173 -1.56 -5.25 -16.48
CA PRO A 173 -1.05 -4.27 -15.53
C PRO A 173 -0.69 -4.87 -14.17
N PHE A 174 -1.34 -5.96 -13.77
CA PHE A 174 -1.05 -6.66 -12.51
C PHE A 174 0.15 -7.63 -12.61
N LEU A 175 0.59 -7.93 -13.83
CA LEU A 175 1.75 -8.78 -14.12
C LEU A 175 3.01 -7.97 -14.43
N LEU A 176 2.95 -6.64 -14.38
CA LEU A 176 4.12 -5.79 -14.49
C LEU A 176 5.05 -6.07 -13.31
N PHE A 177 6.36 -6.07 -13.56
CA PHE A 177 7.36 -6.42 -12.54
C PHE A 177 7.25 -5.59 -11.25
N PRO A 178 7.02 -4.26 -11.28
CA PRO A 178 6.80 -3.49 -10.05
C PRO A 178 5.58 -3.93 -9.24
N VAL A 179 4.55 -4.47 -9.89
CA VAL A 179 3.34 -4.98 -9.21
C VAL A 179 3.62 -6.35 -8.61
N ILE A 180 4.32 -7.23 -9.33
CA ILE A 180 4.73 -8.54 -8.79
C ILE A 180 5.68 -8.36 -7.60
N ASP A 181 6.70 -7.51 -7.74
CA ASP A 181 7.64 -7.13 -6.67
C ASP A 181 6.89 -6.62 -5.44
N SER A 182 6.02 -5.62 -5.62
CA SER A 182 5.21 -5.05 -4.53
C SER A 182 4.28 -6.09 -3.89
N ASN A 183 3.73 -7.05 -4.64
CA ASN A 183 2.88 -8.11 -4.09
C ASN A 183 3.64 -9.09 -3.21
N LEU A 184 4.93 -9.30 -3.50
CA LEU A 184 5.82 -10.19 -2.77
C LEU A 184 6.58 -9.49 -1.64
N TYR A 185 6.32 -8.18 -1.48
CA TYR A 185 6.85 -7.32 -0.45
C TYR A 185 5.73 -6.99 0.57
N PRO A 186 5.77 -7.49 1.83
CA PRO A 186 4.65 -7.42 2.77
C PRO A 186 4.51 -6.05 3.45
N LEU A 187 4.59 -4.96 2.69
CA LEU A 187 4.46 -3.60 3.19
C LEU A 187 3.04 -3.04 2.99
N ARG A 188 2.64 -2.12 3.87
CA ARG A 188 1.33 -1.43 3.83
C ARG A 188 0.99 -0.78 2.48
N CYS A 189 1.99 -0.33 1.72
CA CYS A 189 1.82 0.36 0.44
C CYS A 189 1.06 -0.48 -0.59
N THR A 190 1.35 -1.79 -0.62
CA THR A 190 0.75 -2.72 -1.58
C THR A 190 -0.74 -2.89 -1.32
N LEU A 191 -1.10 -3.31 -0.10
CA LEU A 191 -2.51 -3.46 0.28
C LEU A 191 -3.28 -2.14 0.14
N TYR A 192 -2.65 -1.01 0.48
CA TYR A 192 -3.25 0.32 0.27
C TYR A 192 -3.66 0.55 -1.18
N ALA A 193 -2.75 0.30 -2.12
CA ALA A 193 -2.97 0.49 -3.55
C ALA A 193 -4.14 -0.36 -4.08
N PHE A 194 -4.19 -1.65 -3.71
CA PHE A 194 -5.26 -2.54 -4.15
C PHE A 194 -6.61 -2.19 -3.53
N VAL A 195 -6.64 -1.80 -2.25
CA VAL A 195 -7.88 -1.33 -1.59
C VAL A 195 -8.40 -0.06 -2.27
N GLU A 196 -7.52 0.87 -2.62
CA GLU A 196 -7.89 2.12 -3.30
C GLU A 196 -8.44 1.86 -4.70
N LEU A 197 -7.72 1.05 -5.50
CA LEU A 197 -8.20 0.62 -6.81
C LEU A 197 -9.57 -0.06 -6.70
N THR A 198 -9.75 -0.93 -5.72
CA THR A 198 -11.01 -1.66 -5.54
C THR A 198 -12.13 -0.74 -5.11
N LEU A 199 -11.91 0.21 -4.19
CA LEU A 199 -12.92 1.18 -3.77
C LEU A 199 -13.40 2.03 -4.96
N LEU A 200 -12.47 2.56 -5.77
CA LEU A 200 -12.82 3.37 -6.93
C LEU A 200 -13.54 2.54 -8.01
N SER A 201 -13.09 1.31 -8.21
CA SER A 201 -13.71 0.36 -9.14
C SER A 201 -15.12 -0.03 -8.68
N MET A 202 -15.33 -0.24 -7.38
CA MET A 202 -16.65 -0.50 -6.79
C MET A 202 -17.62 0.63 -7.10
N ILE A 203 -17.22 1.89 -6.92
CA ILE A 203 -18.05 3.05 -7.27
C ILE A 203 -18.35 3.04 -8.77
N LEU A 204 -17.30 2.93 -9.60
CA LEU A 204 -17.43 2.96 -11.06
C LEU A 204 -18.40 1.90 -11.58
N PHE A 205 -18.17 0.63 -11.21
CA PHE A 205 -18.97 -0.48 -11.71
C PHE A 205 -20.40 -0.45 -11.17
N LYS A 206 -20.61 -0.04 -9.91
CA LYS A 206 -21.96 0.10 -9.36
C LYS A 206 -22.75 1.22 -10.07
N VAL A 207 -22.09 2.31 -10.43
CA VAL A 207 -22.70 3.38 -11.23
C VAL A 207 -23.07 2.88 -12.63
N ILE A 208 -22.19 2.11 -13.28
CA ILE A 208 -22.48 1.52 -14.60
C ILE A 208 -23.64 0.52 -14.50
N GLU A 209 -23.67 -0.31 -13.45
CA GLU A 209 -24.74 -1.25 -13.17
C GLU A 209 -26.10 -0.54 -13.06
N PHE A 210 -26.18 0.53 -12.25
CA PHE A 210 -27.42 1.30 -12.12
C PHE A 210 -27.84 2.03 -13.41
N GLN A 211 -26.91 2.32 -14.31
CA GLN A 211 -27.23 2.88 -15.62
C GLN A 211 -27.75 1.81 -16.60
N LYS A 212 -27.34 0.54 -16.45
CA LYS A 212 -27.61 -0.53 -17.43
C LYS A 212 -28.71 -1.51 -17.00
N GLU A 213 -28.68 -2.00 -15.76
CA GLU A 213 -29.54 -3.10 -15.28
C GLU A 213 -30.76 -2.61 -14.49
N GLN A 214 -30.97 -1.29 -14.38
CA GLN A 214 -32.07 -0.67 -13.61
C GLN A 214 -32.20 -1.17 -12.15
N GLU A 215 -31.12 -1.68 -11.54
CA GLU A 215 -31.13 -1.97 -10.11
C GLU A 215 -31.51 -0.70 -9.33
N LYS A 216 -32.45 -0.82 -8.39
CA LYS A 216 -33.02 0.35 -7.71
C LYS A 216 -32.29 0.73 -6.42
N LYS A 217 -31.51 -0.19 -5.80
CA LYS A 217 -30.95 0.02 -4.46
C LYS A 217 -29.57 -0.61 -4.26
N VAL A 218 -28.72 0.08 -3.49
CA VAL A 218 -27.42 -0.44 -3.04
C VAL A 218 -27.63 -1.51 -1.95
N SER A 219 -26.93 -2.64 -2.06
CA SER A 219 -27.00 -3.73 -1.08
C SER A 219 -26.23 -3.40 0.20
N ASN A 220 -26.69 -3.94 1.34
CA ASN A 220 -25.99 -3.75 2.61
C ASN A 220 -24.59 -4.38 2.63
N ILE A 221 -24.36 -5.45 1.85
CA ILE A 221 -23.04 -6.07 1.72
C ILE A 221 -22.07 -5.12 1.02
N PHE A 222 -22.51 -4.47 -0.06
CA PHE A 222 -21.70 -3.47 -0.75
C PHE A 222 -21.33 -2.33 0.21
N ILE A 223 -22.29 -1.83 0.98
CA ILE A 223 -22.07 -0.74 1.94
C ILE A 223 -21.07 -1.15 3.02
N PHE A 224 -21.22 -2.36 3.56
CA PHE A 224 -20.31 -2.88 4.57
C PHE A 224 -18.86 -2.96 4.05
N VAL A 225 -18.65 -3.53 2.86
CA VAL A 225 -17.31 -3.58 2.22
C VAL A 225 -16.78 -2.18 1.93
N TYR A 226 -17.65 -1.29 1.42
CA TYR A 226 -17.30 0.10 1.14
C TYR A 226 -16.80 0.83 2.41
N ILE A 227 -17.49 0.66 3.54
CA ILE A 227 -17.11 1.24 4.83
C ILE A 227 -15.75 0.70 5.28
N ILE A 228 -15.53 -0.62 5.23
CA ILE A 228 -14.25 -1.22 5.62
C ILE A 228 -13.09 -0.66 4.79
N PHE A 229 -13.23 -0.65 3.46
CA PHE A 229 -12.18 -0.13 2.58
C PHE A 229 -11.94 1.36 2.80
N SER A 230 -13.00 2.13 3.04
CA SER A 230 -12.88 3.56 3.37
C SER A 230 -12.11 3.81 4.66
N ILE A 231 -12.35 3.01 5.71
CA ILE A 231 -11.63 3.10 6.99
C ILE A 231 -10.17 2.72 6.80
N ILE A 232 -9.88 1.62 6.09
CA ILE A 232 -8.50 1.19 5.80
C ILE A 232 -7.74 2.31 5.08
N LEU A 233 -8.31 2.91 4.02
CA LEU A 233 -7.66 4.00 3.29
C LEU A 233 -7.46 5.26 4.14
N SER A 234 -8.37 5.54 5.06
CA SER A 234 -8.33 6.72 5.92
C SER A 234 -7.34 6.60 7.07
N VAL A 235 -7.01 5.39 7.49
CA VAL A 235 -6.21 5.12 8.70
C VAL A 235 -4.81 4.60 8.38
N MET A 236 -4.66 3.75 7.36
CA MET A 236 -3.43 2.99 7.13
C MET A 236 -2.25 3.86 6.67
N ARG A 237 -2.53 5.02 6.06
CA ARG A 237 -1.53 5.97 5.55
C ARG A 237 -1.90 7.42 5.86
N THR A 238 -0.91 8.26 6.13
CA THR A 238 -1.11 9.66 6.54
C THR A 238 -1.66 10.51 5.40
N GLU A 239 -1.17 10.29 4.18
CA GLU A 239 -1.73 10.92 2.98
C GLU A 239 -3.14 10.42 2.67
N GLY A 240 -3.58 9.30 3.25
CA GLY A 240 -4.93 8.77 3.07
C GLY A 240 -6.00 9.44 3.94
N LYS A 241 -5.62 10.30 4.89
CA LYS A 241 -6.55 10.97 5.83
C LYS A 241 -7.67 11.76 5.14
N TYR A 242 -7.48 12.21 3.90
CA TYR A 242 -8.55 12.89 3.17
C TYR A 242 -9.75 11.96 2.89
N TYR A 243 -9.58 10.63 2.88
CA TYR A 243 -10.67 9.66 2.72
C TYR A 243 -11.69 9.68 3.88
N ILE A 244 -11.33 10.24 5.03
CA ILE A 244 -12.26 10.45 6.17
C ILE A 244 -13.50 11.22 5.69
N ILE A 245 -13.27 12.27 4.88
CA ILE A 245 -14.34 13.11 4.32
C ILE A 245 -14.67 12.67 2.89
N LEU A 246 -13.65 12.38 2.08
CA LEU A 246 -13.83 12.11 0.66
C LEU A 246 -14.63 10.84 0.40
N ALA A 247 -14.43 9.76 1.15
CA ALA A 247 -15.18 8.52 0.90
C ALA A 247 -16.69 8.70 1.15
N PRO A 248 -17.16 9.27 2.29
CA PRO A 248 -18.58 9.60 2.45
C PRO A 248 -19.13 10.51 1.35
N VAL A 249 -18.37 11.52 0.92
CA VAL A 249 -18.77 12.43 -0.16
C VAL A 249 -18.92 11.70 -1.49
N LEU A 250 -17.95 10.85 -1.85
CA LEU A 250 -18.01 10.01 -3.04
C LEU A 250 -19.24 9.08 -2.98
N TYR A 251 -19.47 8.41 -1.86
CA TYR A 251 -20.65 7.57 -1.69
C TYR A 251 -21.95 8.34 -1.93
N ILE A 252 -22.13 9.48 -1.27
CA ILE A 252 -23.35 10.28 -1.39
C ILE A 252 -23.51 10.79 -2.84
N TRP A 253 -22.44 11.28 -3.45
CA TRP A 253 -22.50 11.93 -4.76
C TRP A 253 -22.81 10.96 -5.91
N PHE A 254 -22.29 9.72 -5.82
CA PHE A 254 -22.49 8.69 -6.84
C PHE A 254 -23.66 7.74 -6.53
N LEU A 255 -23.80 7.33 -5.26
CA LEU A 255 -24.68 6.24 -4.84
C LEU A 255 -25.81 6.70 -3.91
N GLY A 256 -25.80 7.96 -3.45
CA GLY A 256 -26.76 8.49 -2.48
C GLY A 256 -28.22 8.47 -2.97
N LYS A 257 -28.46 8.62 -4.28
CA LYS A 257 -29.84 8.52 -4.83
C LYS A 257 -30.39 7.08 -4.85
N TYR A 258 -29.50 6.08 -4.75
CA TYR A 258 -29.83 4.66 -4.74
C TYR A 258 -29.78 4.05 -3.33
N SER A 259 -29.62 4.89 -2.31
CA SER A 259 -29.44 4.47 -0.92
C SER A 259 -30.52 5.08 -0.04
N ASN A 260 -30.96 4.35 0.98
CA ASN A 260 -31.87 4.89 1.99
C ASN A 260 -31.12 5.78 3.01
N SER A 261 -31.84 6.56 3.81
CA SER A 261 -31.22 7.50 4.76
C SER A 261 -30.37 6.80 5.83
N ARG A 262 -30.78 5.61 6.29
CA ARG A 262 -30.01 4.81 7.27
C ARG A 262 -28.66 4.36 6.70
N GLN A 263 -28.63 3.95 5.43
CA GLN A 263 -27.42 3.56 4.72
C GLN A 263 -26.46 4.74 4.55
N LYS A 264 -26.97 5.91 4.15
CA LYS A 264 -26.16 7.13 4.05
C LYS A 264 -25.58 7.52 5.40
N LEU A 265 -26.41 7.51 6.45
CA LEU A 265 -25.99 7.81 7.81
C LEU A 265 -24.93 6.83 8.30
N ALA A 266 -25.11 5.52 8.04
CA ALA A 266 -24.13 4.51 8.40
C ALA A 266 -22.79 4.76 7.71
N VAL A 267 -22.77 5.05 6.40
CA VAL A 267 -21.52 5.36 5.68
C VAL A 267 -20.84 6.60 6.28
N VAL A 268 -21.59 7.68 6.50
CA VAL A 268 -21.03 8.93 7.06
C VAL A 268 -20.51 8.71 8.48
N CYS A 269 -21.38 8.26 9.39
CA CYS A 269 -21.04 8.16 10.81
C CYS A 269 -19.96 7.10 11.08
N VAL A 270 -20.08 5.90 10.49
CA VAL A 270 -19.13 4.81 10.79
C VAL A 270 -17.76 5.13 10.20
N VAL A 271 -17.68 5.66 8.96
CA VAL A 271 -16.39 6.04 8.38
C VAL A 271 -15.75 7.18 9.18
N LEU A 272 -16.51 8.22 9.55
CA LEU A 272 -15.97 9.33 10.35
C LEU A 272 -15.49 8.85 11.73
N ILE A 273 -16.35 8.18 12.51
CA ILE A 273 -16.05 7.78 13.89
C ILE A 273 -14.89 6.79 13.91
N CYS A 274 -14.94 5.72 13.12
CA CYS A 274 -13.91 4.69 13.12
C CYS A 274 -12.59 5.20 12.56
N SER A 275 -12.60 6.06 11.54
CA SER A 275 -11.36 6.60 10.99
C SER A 275 -10.72 7.63 11.92
N LEU A 276 -11.50 8.48 12.60
CA LEU A 276 -10.98 9.40 13.61
C LEU A 276 -10.43 8.65 14.81
N ALA A 277 -11.17 7.66 15.32
CA ALA A 277 -10.70 6.81 16.43
C ALA A 277 -9.41 6.06 16.05
N GLY A 278 -9.36 5.46 14.85
CA GLY A 278 -8.17 4.77 14.35
C GLY A 278 -6.97 5.70 14.18
N ASN A 279 -7.17 6.90 13.63
CA ASN A 279 -6.09 7.89 13.51
C ASN A 279 -5.61 8.41 14.88
N ASN A 280 -6.52 8.63 15.83
CA ASN A 280 -6.16 9.05 17.18
C ASN A 280 -5.34 7.97 17.90
N TYR A 281 -5.76 6.71 17.79
CA TYR A 281 -5.01 5.57 18.33
C TYR A 281 -3.61 5.48 17.69
N GLN A 282 -3.53 5.55 16.35
CA GLN A 282 -2.26 5.54 15.62
C GLN A 282 -1.34 6.69 16.05
N ASN A 283 -1.86 7.91 16.19
CA ASN A 283 -1.05 9.07 16.59
C ASN A 283 -0.53 8.91 18.03
N LYS A 284 -1.35 8.37 18.94
CA LYS A 284 -0.94 8.11 20.34
C LYS A 284 0.22 7.12 20.41
N ILE A 285 0.09 5.96 19.76
CA ILE A 285 1.16 4.94 19.78
C ILE A 285 2.43 5.43 19.07
N MET A 286 2.28 6.23 18.01
CA MET A 286 3.42 6.78 17.27
C MET A 286 4.19 7.77 18.13
N GLN A 287 3.48 8.61 18.88
CA GLN A 287 4.07 9.53 19.84
C GLN A 287 4.78 8.80 20.99
N GLU A 288 4.20 7.72 21.53
CA GLU A 288 4.80 6.93 22.61
C GLU A 288 6.07 6.18 22.17
N GLN A 289 6.10 5.63 20.94
CA GLN A 289 7.19 4.76 20.48
C GLN A 289 8.31 5.50 19.75
N ILE A 290 7.96 6.42 18.86
CA ILE A 290 8.89 7.03 17.89
C ILE A 290 8.98 8.55 18.10
N GLY A 291 8.03 9.14 18.83
CA GLY A 291 7.95 10.58 19.02
C GLY A 291 7.82 11.31 17.69
N ASP A 292 8.59 12.38 17.54
CA ASP A 292 8.52 13.25 16.37
C ASP A 292 9.51 12.87 15.26
N ARG A 293 10.33 11.83 15.46
CA ARG A 293 11.43 11.44 14.56
C ARG A 293 11.00 11.32 13.11
N ASN A 294 9.91 10.60 12.83
CA ASN A 294 9.45 10.37 11.45
C ASN A 294 9.05 11.68 10.75
N THR A 295 8.46 12.62 11.47
CA THR A 295 8.10 13.93 10.92
C THR A 295 9.36 14.76 10.68
N ILE A 296 10.29 14.76 11.64
CA ILE A 296 11.57 15.48 11.53
C ILE A 296 12.36 14.97 10.31
N VAL A 297 12.44 13.65 10.08
CA VAL A 297 13.14 13.05 8.94
C VAL A 297 12.67 13.65 7.61
N SER A 298 11.36 13.89 7.45
CA SER A 298 10.80 14.49 6.21
C SER A 298 11.27 15.93 5.93
N THR A 299 11.87 16.60 6.91
CA THR A 299 12.34 18.00 6.80
C THR A 299 13.84 18.10 6.46
N LEU A 300 14.61 17.05 6.73
CA LEU A 300 16.08 17.11 6.79
C LEU A 300 16.73 17.44 5.45
N ASN A 301 16.19 16.93 4.34
CA ASN A 301 16.75 17.20 3.00
C ASN A 301 16.73 18.68 2.65
N TYR A 302 15.63 19.37 2.96
CA TYR A 302 15.51 20.79 2.67
C TYR A 302 16.34 21.64 3.65
N LEU A 303 16.38 21.25 4.93
CA LEU A 303 17.24 21.92 5.90
C LEU A 303 18.73 21.79 5.51
N GLN A 304 19.16 20.61 5.06
CA GLN A 304 20.52 20.43 4.56
C GLN A 304 20.80 21.31 3.33
N TYR A 305 19.84 21.44 2.42
CA TYR A 305 19.98 22.32 1.25
C TYR A 305 20.22 23.78 1.67
N ILE A 306 19.45 24.29 2.64
CA ILE A 306 19.66 25.65 3.18
C ILE A 306 21.04 25.78 3.80
N LEU A 307 21.48 24.78 4.60
CA LEU A 307 22.78 24.83 5.29
C LEU A 307 23.98 24.80 4.33
N LYS A 308 23.81 24.27 3.11
CA LYS A 308 24.86 24.22 2.08
C LYS A 308 24.92 25.46 1.17
N ASP A 309 23.92 26.33 1.24
CA ASP A 309 23.88 27.59 0.49
C ASP A 309 24.22 28.75 1.43
N ASP A 310 25.44 29.28 1.32
CA ASP A 310 25.94 30.33 2.21
C ASP A 310 25.02 31.57 2.24
N ASN A 311 24.38 31.91 1.11
CA ASN A 311 23.47 33.06 1.07
C ASN A 311 22.19 32.77 1.85
N LEU A 312 21.57 31.61 1.63
CA LEU A 312 20.35 31.24 2.34
C LEU A 312 20.62 31.01 3.84
N LYS A 313 21.73 30.37 4.19
CA LYS A 313 22.15 30.15 5.58
C LYS A 313 22.33 31.47 6.34
N ASN A 314 23.00 32.45 5.72
CA ASN A 314 23.20 33.77 6.31
C ASN A 314 21.90 34.59 6.38
N GLN A 315 21.01 34.45 5.39
CA GLN A 315 19.71 35.14 5.39
C GLN A 315 18.75 34.60 6.46
N GLU A 316 18.81 33.30 6.76
CA GLU A 316 17.85 32.62 7.63
C GLU A 316 18.41 32.23 9.00
N THR A 317 19.52 32.83 9.45
CA THR A 317 20.21 32.45 10.69
C THR A 317 19.27 32.39 11.91
N GLU A 318 18.41 33.39 12.10
CA GLU A 318 17.44 33.42 13.22
C GLU A 318 16.42 32.25 13.16
N MET A 319 16.01 31.84 11.95
CA MET A 319 15.15 30.68 11.76
C MET A 319 15.92 29.38 12.00
N LEU A 320 17.18 29.32 11.58
CA LEU A 320 18.05 28.16 11.80
C LEU A 320 18.41 27.96 13.28
N ASP A 321 18.50 29.03 14.08
CA ASP A 321 18.68 28.92 15.53
C ASP A 321 17.49 28.22 16.20
N ASN A 322 16.27 28.52 15.74
CA ASN A 322 15.07 27.82 16.21
C ASN A 322 15.04 26.35 15.74
N VAL A 323 15.60 26.06 14.56
CA VAL A 323 15.76 24.68 14.08
C VAL A 323 16.77 23.91 14.94
N ASN A 324 17.87 24.56 15.33
CA ASN A 324 18.97 23.94 16.09
C ASN A 324 18.56 23.39 17.46
N LYS A 325 17.46 23.90 18.03
CA LYS A 325 16.88 23.38 19.28
C LYS A 325 16.39 21.93 19.17
N VAL A 326 15.99 21.49 17.97
CA VAL A 326 15.44 20.15 17.73
C VAL A 326 16.38 19.29 16.88
N VAL A 327 16.97 19.88 15.84
CA VAL A 327 17.88 19.21 14.90
C VAL A 327 19.25 19.87 14.98
N ALA A 328 20.28 19.11 15.35
CA ALA A 328 21.65 19.62 15.41
C ALA A 328 22.14 20.01 14.00
N ILE A 329 22.12 21.31 13.70
CA ILE A 329 22.41 21.82 12.34
C ILE A 329 23.83 21.51 11.89
N GLU A 330 24.80 21.52 12.82
CA GLU A 330 26.20 21.19 12.57
C GLU A 330 26.37 19.73 12.11
N VAL A 331 25.66 18.81 12.77
CA VAL A 331 25.65 17.39 12.41
C VAL A 331 24.99 17.20 11.05
N LEU A 332 23.87 17.90 10.80
CA LEU A 332 23.16 17.83 9.52
C LEU A 332 24.03 18.34 8.35
N GLU A 333 24.76 19.44 8.58
CA GLU A 333 25.64 20.04 7.60
C GLU A 333 26.82 19.10 7.26
N GLN A 334 27.47 18.54 8.29
CA GLN A 334 28.64 17.70 8.14
C GLN A 334 28.33 16.29 7.59
N TYR A 335 27.29 15.64 8.08
CA TYR A 335 27.02 14.21 7.78
C TYR A 335 25.76 13.97 6.93
N GLY A 336 24.90 14.98 6.79
CA GLY A 336 23.68 14.91 6.01
C GLY A 336 22.51 14.14 6.67
N PRO A 337 21.37 14.06 5.97
CA PRO A 337 20.10 13.51 6.48
C PRO A 337 20.20 12.06 6.97
N ASN A 338 21.05 11.24 6.34
CA ASN A 338 21.22 9.83 6.69
C ASN A 338 21.83 9.62 8.07
N SER A 339 22.47 10.64 8.65
CA SER A 339 23.00 10.58 10.03
C SER A 339 21.91 10.41 11.08
N VAL A 340 20.62 10.63 10.72
CA VAL A 340 19.47 10.33 11.60
C VAL A 340 19.37 8.86 12.00
N TRP A 341 19.97 7.95 11.22
CA TRP A 341 19.98 6.51 11.48
C TRP A 341 21.17 6.06 12.31
N ASP A 342 22.16 6.92 12.52
CA ASP A 342 23.33 6.68 13.35
C ASP A 342 23.12 7.33 14.73
N SER A 343 22.80 6.53 15.74
CA SER A 343 22.56 6.99 17.10
C SER A 343 23.80 7.64 17.74
N THR A 344 25.00 7.39 17.23
CA THR A 344 26.24 8.02 17.75
C THR A 344 26.36 9.49 17.34
N LYS A 345 25.61 9.92 16.30
CA LYS A 345 25.69 11.28 15.76
C LYS A 345 24.76 12.27 16.48
N ASN A 346 23.77 11.80 17.23
CA ASN A 346 22.81 12.63 17.97
C ASN A 346 22.20 13.77 17.12
N LEU A 347 21.84 13.49 15.85
CA LEU A 347 21.26 14.49 14.95
C LEU A 347 19.97 15.11 15.50
N ILE A 348 19.10 14.27 16.07
CA ILE A 348 17.87 14.73 16.73
C ILE A 348 18.17 14.81 18.22
N ARG A 349 17.94 15.99 18.82
CA ARG A 349 18.17 16.26 20.24
C ARG A 349 17.06 15.69 21.12
N LYS A 350 16.81 14.38 21.00
CA LYS A 350 15.60 13.67 21.48
C LYS A 350 15.23 13.97 22.94
N ASP A 351 16.22 14.19 23.81
CA ASP A 351 16.03 14.42 25.23
C ASP A 351 16.16 15.91 25.65
N ASP A 352 16.48 16.81 24.71
CA ASP A 352 16.81 18.22 25.00
C ASP A 352 15.75 19.22 24.53
N TYR A 353 14.69 18.79 23.83
CA TYR A 353 13.66 19.69 23.30
C TYR A 353 12.28 19.46 23.91
N SER A 354 11.55 20.55 24.18
CA SER A 354 10.17 20.51 24.67
C SER A 354 9.15 20.37 23.52
N ARG A 355 7.89 20.05 23.86
CA ARG A 355 6.78 20.09 22.88
C ARG A 355 6.64 21.44 22.19
N ASP A 356 6.92 22.53 22.91
CA ASP A 356 6.87 23.88 22.37
C ASP A 356 8.03 24.13 21.40
N ASP A 357 9.22 23.61 21.71
CA ASP A 357 10.36 23.65 20.78
C ASP A 357 10.06 22.89 19.49
N TYR A 358 9.45 21.70 19.57
CA TYR A 358 9.03 20.95 18.39
C TYR A 358 7.95 21.68 17.57
N SER A 359 6.94 22.25 18.25
CA SER A 359 5.90 23.06 17.60
C SER A 359 6.49 24.28 16.89
N ASN A 360 7.44 24.95 17.53
CA ASN A 360 8.17 26.08 16.96
C ASN A 360 9.05 25.64 15.79
N PHE A 361 9.76 24.52 15.90
CA PHE A 361 10.52 23.90 14.81
C PHE A 361 9.64 23.67 13.58
N MET A 362 8.48 23.01 13.74
CA MET A 362 7.57 22.73 12.61
C MET A 362 7.01 24.02 11.98
N LYS A 363 6.68 25.03 12.80
CA LYS A 363 6.25 26.35 12.30
C LYS A 363 7.36 27.05 11.54
N THR A 364 8.59 27.00 12.04
CA THR A 364 9.77 27.61 11.40
C THR A 364 10.10 26.91 10.10
N TYR A 365 10.09 25.57 10.07
CA TYR A 365 10.25 24.81 8.84
C TYR A 365 9.19 25.20 7.80
N ALA A 366 7.92 25.25 8.19
CA ALA A 366 6.85 25.67 7.28
C ALA A 366 7.07 27.10 6.76
N LYS A 367 7.48 28.04 7.62
CA LYS A 367 7.84 29.41 7.21
C LYS A 367 8.98 29.42 6.19
N LEU A 368 10.04 28.64 6.40
CA LEU A 368 11.15 28.52 5.45
C LEU A 368 10.70 27.98 4.09
N VAL A 369 9.82 26.97 4.07
CA VAL A 369 9.25 26.42 2.83
C VAL A 369 8.40 27.46 2.09
N PHE A 370 7.56 28.23 2.80
CA PHE A 370 6.71 29.25 2.18
C PHE A 370 7.46 30.52 1.77
N LYS A 371 8.56 30.87 2.46
CA LYS A 371 9.43 32.00 2.11
C LYS A 371 10.25 31.69 0.86
N HIS A 372 10.71 30.45 0.71
CA HIS A 372 11.59 30.00 -0.37
C HIS A 372 11.02 28.76 -1.11
N PRO A 373 9.86 28.89 -1.78
CA PRO A 373 9.18 27.75 -2.38
C PRO A 373 9.94 27.18 -3.59
N ILE A 374 10.71 27.99 -4.31
CA ILE A 374 11.48 27.55 -5.48
C ILE A 374 12.65 26.67 -5.03
N GLU A 375 13.34 27.08 -3.98
CA GLU A 375 14.45 26.42 -3.32
C GLU A 375 13.99 25.07 -2.76
N PHE A 376 12.83 25.05 -2.11
CA PHE A 376 12.21 23.80 -1.66
C PHE A 376 11.93 22.85 -2.82
N MET A 377 11.39 23.34 -3.93
CA MET A 377 11.11 22.51 -5.11
C MET A 377 12.38 22.00 -5.80
N LYS A 378 13.50 22.74 -5.75
CA LYS A 378 14.81 22.25 -6.22
C LYS A 378 15.27 21.01 -5.47
N VAL A 379 14.80 20.78 -4.24
CA VAL A 379 15.10 19.57 -3.45
C VAL A 379 14.08 18.46 -3.73
N GLN A 380 12.78 18.76 -3.70
CA GLN A 380 11.74 17.73 -3.78
C GLN A 380 11.52 17.15 -5.19
N VAL A 381 11.66 17.98 -6.24
CA VAL A 381 11.45 17.51 -7.62
C VAL A 381 12.48 16.46 -8.05
N PRO A 382 13.78 16.62 -7.77
CA PRO A 382 14.75 15.56 -8.01
C PRO A 382 14.44 14.25 -7.26
N ILE A 383 13.97 14.31 -6.01
CA ILE A 383 13.55 13.12 -5.25
C ILE A 383 12.41 12.40 -5.98
N PHE A 384 11.41 13.15 -6.45
CA PHE A 384 10.32 12.60 -7.26
C PHE A 384 10.81 11.96 -8.57
N PHE A 385 11.70 12.61 -9.31
CA PHE A 385 12.22 12.05 -10.58
C PHE A 385 13.10 10.84 -10.36
N LYS A 386 13.91 10.82 -9.31
CA LYS A 386 14.72 9.67 -8.89
C LYS A 386 13.82 8.49 -8.52
N ALA A 387 12.73 8.74 -7.79
CA ALA A 387 11.74 7.73 -7.49
C ALA A 387 11.07 7.12 -8.73
N ASN A 388 11.09 7.82 -9.87
CA ASN A 388 10.47 7.41 -11.13
C ASN A 388 11.48 6.98 -12.20
N ALA A 389 12.69 6.56 -11.81
CA ALA A 389 13.73 6.02 -12.70
C ALA A 389 14.17 6.97 -13.82
N ILE A 390 14.00 8.29 -13.66
CA ILE A 390 14.43 9.30 -14.65
C ILE A 390 15.91 9.66 -14.46
N SER A 391 16.44 9.61 -13.24
CA SER A 391 17.87 9.83 -12.99
C SER A 391 18.70 8.56 -13.17
N LEU A 392 19.94 8.72 -13.62
CA LEU A 392 20.91 7.61 -13.80
C LEU A 392 21.28 6.88 -12.50
N ASP A 393 20.99 7.47 -11.33
CA ASP A 393 21.14 6.88 -10.00
C ASP A 393 19.84 6.17 -9.55
N TYR A 394 19.48 5.08 -10.24
CA TYR A 394 18.24 4.32 -10.03
C TYR A 394 18.31 3.30 -8.89
N GLN A 395 19.52 3.01 -8.37
CA GLN A 395 19.71 2.03 -7.28
C GLN A 395 18.97 2.42 -5.99
N ASN A 396 18.67 3.71 -5.84
CA ASN A 396 18.02 4.32 -4.69
C ASN A 396 16.47 4.30 -4.74
N GLN A 397 15.86 3.66 -5.75
CA GLN A 397 14.39 3.48 -5.79
C GLN A 397 13.89 2.45 -4.75
N PHE A 398 14.80 1.63 -4.24
CA PHE A 398 14.54 0.55 -3.30
C PHE A 398 15.23 0.84 -1.97
N ILE A 399 14.62 0.38 -0.88
CA ILE A 399 15.11 0.65 0.47
C ILE A 399 16.45 -0.03 0.75
N LYS A 400 16.66 -1.26 0.24
CA LYS A 400 17.84 -2.11 0.47
C LYS A 400 17.98 -3.22 -0.58
N GLU A 401 19.18 -3.80 -0.68
CA GLU A 401 19.50 -4.96 -1.53
C GLU A 401 18.99 -6.29 -0.91
N THR A 402 17.67 -6.51 -1.00
CA THR A 402 16.99 -7.72 -0.48
C THR A 402 17.48 -9.02 -1.10
N GLU A 403 18.02 -8.93 -2.30
CA GLU A 403 18.63 -10.05 -3.01
C GLU A 403 19.81 -10.66 -2.24
N ASN A 404 20.46 -9.90 -1.35
CA ASN A 404 21.62 -10.32 -0.54
C ASN A 404 21.25 -10.83 0.86
N LEU A 405 19.96 -10.99 1.20
CA LEU A 405 19.49 -11.41 2.53
C LEU A 405 20.16 -12.68 3.10
N PHE A 406 20.63 -13.57 2.22
CA PHE A 406 21.25 -14.85 2.58
C PHE A 406 22.77 -14.87 2.38
N ASP A 407 23.39 -13.74 2.03
CA ASP A 407 24.82 -13.65 1.78
C ASP A 407 25.58 -13.51 3.11
N GLU A 408 26.60 -14.35 3.34
CA GLU A 408 27.31 -14.44 4.64
C GLU A 408 28.02 -13.14 5.05
N ASN A 409 28.30 -12.24 4.08
CA ASN A 409 29.03 -10.99 4.28
C ASN A 409 28.15 -9.74 4.18
N SER A 410 26.81 -9.87 4.17
CA SER A 410 25.94 -8.69 4.08
C SER A 410 26.02 -7.86 5.36
N GLN A 411 26.65 -6.68 5.30
CA GLN A 411 26.73 -5.75 6.45
C GLN A 411 25.37 -5.09 6.78
N ASP A 412 24.37 -5.29 5.93
CA ASP A 412 23.07 -4.62 6.00
C ASP A 412 22.04 -5.27 6.94
N TYR A 413 22.29 -6.49 7.41
CA TYR A 413 21.35 -7.27 8.22
C TYR A 413 21.95 -7.63 9.58
N THR A 414 21.15 -7.52 10.64
CA THR A 414 21.55 -7.94 11.99
C THR A 414 21.62 -9.46 12.08
N GLN A 415 22.44 -9.97 13.01
CA GLN A 415 22.58 -11.41 13.23
C GLN A 415 21.23 -12.09 13.51
N ASP A 416 20.34 -11.44 14.27
CA ASP A 416 19.02 -11.99 14.60
C ASP A 416 18.08 -12.12 13.39
N ILE A 417 18.16 -11.19 12.44
CA ILE A 417 17.41 -11.25 11.16
C ILE A 417 17.97 -12.40 10.31
N VAL A 418 19.29 -12.51 10.24
CA VAL A 418 19.94 -13.61 9.51
C VAL A 418 19.51 -14.94 10.12
N VAL A 419 19.53 -15.12 11.44
CA VAL A 419 19.08 -16.36 12.10
C VAL A 419 17.60 -16.65 11.80
N LEU A 420 16.71 -15.65 11.90
CA LEU A 420 15.28 -15.82 11.63
C LEU A 420 14.98 -16.32 10.21
N PHE A 421 15.78 -15.93 9.22
CA PHE A 421 15.56 -16.29 7.82
C PHE A 421 16.44 -17.44 7.33
N ARG A 422 17.66 -17.58 7.86
CA ARG A 422 18.65 -18.57 7.44
C ARG A 422 18.48 -19.91 8.14
N ASP A 423 18.16 -19.88 9.44
CA ASP A 423 18.22 -21.06 10.31
C ASP A 423 16.84 -21.69 10.58
N ASP A 424 15.75 -20.95 10.36
CA ASP A 424 14.39 -21.50 10.41
C ASP A 424 14.06 -22.23 9.09
N TYR A 425 13.62 -23.49 9.22
CA TYR A 425 13.27 -24.36 8.11
C TYR A 425 12.16 -23.78 7.22
N PHE A 426 11.22 -23.01 7.80
CA PHE A 426 10.09 -22.45 7.05
C PHE A 426 10.42 -21.13 6.33
N SER A 427 11.57 -20.51 6.61
CA SER A 427 11.98 -19.24 6.02
C SER A 427 13.23 -19.35 5.13
N ARG A 428 13.97 -20.46 5.22
CA ARG A 428 15.16 -20.70 4.39
C ARG A 428 14.83 -20.72 2.89
N ALA A 429 15.59 -19.97 2.09
CA ALA A 429 15.45 -19.99 0.64
C ALA A 429 15.75 -21.37 0.05
N CYS A 430 14.84 -21.90 -0.77
CA CYS A 430 15.03 -23.17 -1.49
C CYS A 430 16.21 -23.09 -2.47
N PHE A 431 16.39 -21.94 -3.13
CA PHE A 431 17.42 -21.71 -4.14
C PHE A 431 17.97 -20.27 -4.06
N SER A 432 18.95 -20.02 -3.19
CA SER A 432 19.50 -18.66 -2.94
C SER A 432 19.98 -17.94 -4.21
N ASN A 433 20.72 -18.63 -5.08
CA ASN A 433 21.23 -18.06 -6.34
C ASN A 433 20.10 -17.72 -7.34
N ILE A 434 19.06 -18.56 -7.41
CA ILE A 434 17.91 -18.31 -8.30
C ILE A 434 17.09 -17.15 -7.74
N ARG A 435 16.85 -17.12 -6.43
CA ARG A 435 16.18 -16.02 -5.74
C ARG A 435 16.85 -14.69 -6.06
N LYS A 436 18.17 -14.59 -5.88
CA LYS A 436 18.97 -13.37 -6.14
C LYS A 436 18.77 -12.88 -7.57
N LYS A 437 18.92 -13.77 -8.57
CA LYS A 437 18.71 -13.43 -9.99
C LYS A 437 17.29 -12.97 -10.29
N ILE A 438 16.27 -13.62 -9.74
CA ILE A 438 14.88 -13.27 -10.01
C ILE A 438 14.54 -11.92 -9.38
N ILE A 439 14.98 -11.64 -8.14
CA ILE A 439 14.79 -10.32 -7.51
C ILE A 439 15.47 -9.24 -8.35
N GLN A 440 16.72 -9.45 -8.78
CA GLN A 440 17.41 -8.51 -9.67
C GLN A 440 16.68 -8.30 -11.01
N ILE A 441 16.00 -9.32 -11.53
CA ILE A 441 15.17 -9.18 -12.74
C ILE A 441 13.92 -8.35 -12.45
N LEU A 442 13.20 -8.64 -11.37
CA LEU A 442 11.99 -7.92 -10.98
C LEU A 442 12.27 -6.44 -10.71
N GLU A 443 13.42 -6.14 -10.08
CA GLU A 443 13.85 -4.79 -9.75
C GLU A 443 14.60 -4.08 -10.91
N PHE A 444 14.70 -4.70 -12.09
CA PHE A 444 15.48 -4.22 -13.23
C PHE A 444 16.96 -3.90 -12.96
N LYS A 445 17.55 -4.54 -11.93
CA LYS A 445 18.98 -4.46 -11.59
C LYS A 445 19.85 -5.46 -12.37
N ALA A 446 19.24 -6.48 -12.99
CA ALA A 446 19.99 -7.46 -13.77
C ALA A 446 20.70 -6.82 -14.96
N SER A 447 21.93 -7.27 -15.26
CA SER A 447 22.79 -6.71 -16.32
C SER A 447 22.15 -6.69 -17.71
N ILE A 448 21.16 -7.57 -17.96
CA ILE A 448 20.37 -7.60 -19.19
C ILE A 448 19.70 -6.25 -19.46
N PHE A 449 19.27 -5.53 -18.41
CA PHE A 449 18.60 -4.24 -18.52
C PHE A 449 19.56 -3.05 -18.65
N SER A 450 20.87 -3.29 -18.57
CA SER A 450 21.90 -2.29 -18.87
C SER A 450 22.19 -2.18 -20.36
N ASN A 451 21.70 -3.12 -21.18
CA ASN A 451 21.89 -3.12 -22.62
C ASN A 451 20.71 -2.45 -23.35
N THR A 452 21.00 -1.62 -24.35
CA THR A 452 19.98 -1.15 -25.32
C THR A 452 19.49 -2.37 -26.13
N PRO A 453 18.18 -2.61 -26.30
CA PRO A 453 17.03 -1.74 -26.02
C PRO A 453 16.32 -1.97 -24.66
N LEU A 454 16.78 -2.93 -23.84
CA LEU A 454 16.08 -3.33 -22.62
C LEU A 454 16.14 -2.29 -21.50
N GLU A 455 17.05 -1.32 -21.60
CA GLU A 455 17.12 -0.14 -20.72
C GLU A 455 15.79 0.63 -20.63
N ILE A 456 14.96 0.61 -21.68
CA ILE A 456 13.65 1.27 -21.64
C ILE A 456 12.72 0.68 -20.57
N PHE A 457 12.85 -0.62 -20.27
CA PHE A 457 12.07 -1.26 -19.21
C PHE A 457 12.48 -0.77 -17.82
N ARG A 458 13.76 -0.42 -17.63
CA ARG A 458 14.24 0.22 -16.40
C ARG A 458 13.58 1.58 -16.20
N ILE A 459 13.51 2.38 -17.27
CA ILE A 459 12.95 3.75 -17.24
C ILE A 459 11.42 3.74 -17.12
N LEU A 460 10.72 2.80 -17.76
CA LEU A 460 9.26 2.75 -17.79
C LEU A 460 8.64 1.83 -16.73
N GLY A 461 9.41 0.89 -16.20
CA GLY A 461 8.94 -0.10 -15.23
C GLY A 461 8.49 0.56 -13.93
N TYR A 462 9.46 1.02 -13.13
CA TYR A 462 9.23 1.74 -11.87
C TYR A 462 9.00 3.24 -12.12
N ASN A 463 8.01 3.57 -12.95
CA ASN A 463 7.72 4.94 -13.33
C ASN A 463 6.21 5.22 -13.34
N SER A 464 5.78 6.07 -12.40
CA SER A 464 4.40 6.51 -12.21
C SER A 464 4.01 7.69 -13.09
N ILE A 465 4.94 8.36 -13.77
CA ILE A 465 4.64 9.54 -14.59
C ILE A 465 3.69 9.21 -15.75
N PRO A 466 3.89 8.13 -16.53
CA PRO A 466 2.92 7.73 -17.55
C PRO A 466 1.51 7.49 -16.99
N ALA A 467 1.43 6.87 -15.80
CA ALA A 467 0.17 6.63 -15.10
C ALA A 467 -0.49 7.95 -14.65
N ILE A 468 0.30 8.90 -14.12
CA ILE A 468 -0.17 10.24 -13.74
C ILE A 468 -0.71 10.99 -14.96
N LEU A 469 0.07 11.04 -16.06
CA LEU A 469 -0.33 11.72 -17.29
C LEU A 469 -1.61 11.12 -17.88
N CYS A 470 -1.76 9.79 -17.83
CA CYS A 470 -2.98 9.10 -18.22
C CYS A 470 -4.19 9.58 -17.40
N LEU A 471 -4.08 9.58 -16.07
CA LEU A 471 -5.16 10.03 -15.17
C LEU A 471 -5.53 11.50 -15.38
N VAL A 472 -4.53 12.39 -15.54
CA VAL A 472 -4.75 13.81 -15.85
C VAL A 472 -5.43 13.98 -17.21
N GLY A 473 -4.97 13.27 -18.23
CA GLY A 473 -5.55 13.30 -19.57
C GLY A 473 -7.03 12.88 -19.56
N PHE A 474 -7.38 11.82 -18.83
CA PHE A 474 -8.77 11.39 -18.69
C PHE A 474 -9.61 12.36 -17.88
N PHE A 475 -9.07 12.93 -16.80
CA PHE A 475 -9.74 13.99 -16.06
C PHE A 475 -10.13 15.15 -16.99
N ILE A 476 -9.17 15.70 -17.75
CA ILE A 476 -9.40 16.80 -18.69
C ILE A 476 -10.41 16.39 -19.76
N TRP A 477 -10.28 15.18 -20.32
CA TRP A 477 -11.20 14.68 -21.34
C TRP A 477 -12.64 14.58 -20.84
N PHE A 478 -12.88 14.00 -19.66
CA PHE A 478 -14.24 13.90 -19.09
C PHE A 478 -14.83 15.26 -18.69
N ILE A 479 -13.99 16.22 -18.26
CA ILE A 479 -14.43 17.61 -18.05
C ILE A 479 -14.89 18.23 -19.37
N LYS A 480 -14.12 18.09 -20.46
CA LYS A 480 -14.52 18.57 -21.80
C LYS A 480 -15.83 17.92 -22.29
N GLN A 481 -16.07 16.67 -21.93
CA GLN A 481 -17.32 15.95 -22.23
C GLN A 481 -18.49 16.32 -21.30
N LYS A 482 -18.33 17.32 -20.42
CA LYS A 482 -19.32 17.74 -19.40
C LYS A 482 -19.75 16.60 -18.44
N ARG A 483 -18.89 15.59 -18.29
CA ARG A 483 -19.11 14.42 -17.42
C ARG A 483 -18.33 14.57 -16.11
N ILE A 484 -18.64 15.63 -15.37
CA ILE A 484 -17.90 16.05 -14.16
C ILE A 484 -17.80 14.93 -13.12
N LYS A 485 -18.89 14.18 -12.89
CA LYS A 485 -18.87 13.03 -11.98
C LYS A 485 -17.81 12.01 -12.39
N ALA A 486 -17.78 11.59 -13.65
CA ALA A 486 -16.80 10.62 -14.12
C ALA A 486 -15.38 11.18 -14.05
N ALA A 487 -15.17 12.47 -14.39
CA ALA A 487 -13.87 13.12 -14.28
C ALA A 487 -13.30 12.99 -12.86
N PHE A 488 -14.13 13.19 -11.84
CA PHE A 488 -13.68 13.15 -10.45
C PHE A 488 -13.09 11.79 -10.03
N LEU A 489 -13.56 10.67 -10.59
CA LEU A 489 -12.96 9.36 -10.29
C LEU A 489 -11.49 9.24 -10.73
N PHE A 490 -11.07 10.02 -11.73
CA PHE A 490 -9.69 10.01 -12.24
C PHE A 490 -8.77 10.97 -11.49
N ILE A 491 -9.30 12.03 -10.87
CA ILE A 491 -8.48 12.97 -10.07
C ILE A 491 -8.28 12.49 -8.63
N VAL A 492 -9.19 11.69 -8.08
CA VAL A 492 -9.14 11.21 -6.69
C VAL A 492 -7.77 10.57 -6.32
N PRO A 493 -7.19 9.65 -7.12
CA PRO A 493 -5.86 9.12 -6.82
C PRO A 493 -4.74 10.15 -6.82
N LEU A 494 -4.92 11.28 -7.53
CA LEU A 494 -3.91 12.33 -7.69
C LEU A 494 -3.98 13.41 -6.60
N ILE A 495 -5.04 13.45 -5.79
CA ILE A 495 -5.18 14.45 -4.70
C ILE A 495 -4.00 14.39 -3.72
N LYS A 496 -3.47 13.19 -3.46
CA LYS A 496 -2.31 12.98 -2.59
C LYS A 496 -0.96 13.28 -3.23
N LEU A 497 -0.88 13.42 -4.55
CA LEU A 497 0.41 13.57 -5.24
C LEU A 497 1.20 14.79 -4.74
N PRO A 498 0.60 16.01 -4.59
CA PRO A 498 1.33 17.16 -4.06
C PRO A 498 1.84 16.91 -2.63
N LEU A 499 1.04 16.26 -1.79
CA LEU A 499 1.42 15.93 -0.41
C LEU A 499 2.57 14.93 -0.38
N ILE A 500 2.54 13.88 -1.21
CA ILE A 500 3.61 12.89 -1.30
C ILE A 500 4.90 13.57 -1.78
N VAL A 501 4.84 14.36 -2.85
CA VAL A 501 6.02 15.08 -3.37
C VAL A 501 6.59 16.04 -2.34
N ALA A 502 5.75 16.70 -1.54
CA ALA A 502 6.22 17.64 -0.52
C ALA A 502 6.75 16.97 0.76
N THR A 503 6.46 15.69 1.01
CA THR A 503 6.76 15.04 2.31
C THR A 503 7.57 13.75 2.19
N ALA A 504 7.88 13.30 0.96
CA ALA A 504 8.70 12.12 0.75
C ALA A 504 10.11 12.36 1.31
N PRO A 505 10.58 11.58 2.30
CA PRO A 505 11.91 11.74 2.85
C PRO A 505 13.00 11.20 1.92
N ASP A 506 12.64 10.31 0.99
CA ASP A 506 13.56 9.67 0.05
C ASP A 506 12.84 9.28 -1.25
N SER A 507 13.63 8.86 -2.22
CA SER A 507 13.26 8.49 -3.58
C SER A 507 12.66 7.09 -3.74
N PHE A 508 12.02 6.54 -2.70
CA PHE A 508 11.44 5.20 -2.79
C PHE A 508 10.16 5.16 -3.65
N PHE A 509 10.12 4.26 -4.63
CA PHE A 509 8.97 4.15 -5.54
C PHE A 509 7.66 3.76 -4.83
N MET A 510 7.75 3.09 -3.68
CA MET A 510 6.58 2.64 -2.90
C MET A 510 5.59 3.76 -2.56
N TYR A 511 6.05 5.02 -2.45
CA TYR A 511 5.18 6.17 -2.18
C TYR A 511 4.22 6.44 -3.35
N TYR A 512 4.65 6.15 -4.58
CA TYR A 512 3.89 6.40 -5.81
C TYR A 512 3.15 5.17 -6.33
N PHE A 513 3.37 4.00 -5.71
CA PHE A 513 2.86 2.70 -6.18
C PHE A 513 1.34 2.67 -6.38
N SER A 514 0.56 3.28 -5.48
CA SER A 514 -0.90 3.32 -5.65
C SER A 514 -1.33 4.09 -6.91
N ILE A 515 -0.73 5.26 -7.16
CA ILE A 515 -1.02 6.07 -8.35
C ILE A 515 -0.61 5.32 -9.61
N TYR A 516 0.58 4.69 -9.57
CA TYR A 516 1.06 3.82 -10.63
C TYR A 516 0.05 2.71 -10.95
N LEU A 517 -0.34 1.89 -9.96
CA LEU A 517 -1.23 0.76 -10.16
C LEU A 517 -2.57 1.19 -10.77
N ILE A 518 -3.19 2.23 -10.21
CA ILE A 518 -4.49 2.72 -10.68
C ILE A 518 -4.38 3.27 -12.12
N GLY A 519 -3.38 4.11 -12.39
CA GLY A 519 -3.21 4.70 -13.72
C GLY A 519 -2.84 3.66 -14.78
N GLN A 520 -2.03 2.64 -14.44
CA GLN A 520 -1.76 1.51 -15.34
C GLN A 520 -3.03 0.70 -15.63
N CYS A 521 -3.84 0.39 -14.63
CA CYS A 521 -5.12 -0.29 -14.85
C CYS A 521 -6.05 0.49 -15.77
N VAL A 522 -6.18 1.81 -15.55
CA VAL A 522 -6.97 2.70 -16.42
C VAL A 522 -6.43 2.70 -17.85
N LEU A 523 -5.11 2.89 -18.01
CA LEU A 523 -4.45 2.92 -19.32
C LEU A 523 -4.71 1.64 -20.11
N PHE A 524 -4.47 0.48 -19.50
CA PHE A 524 -4.64 -0.82 -20.15
C PHE A 524 -6.09 -1.14 -20.48
N VAL A 525 -7.03 -0.86 -19.56
CA VAL A 525 -8.47 -1.04 -19.84
C VAL A 525 -8.89 -0.25 -21.08
N ILE A 526 -8.40 0.97 -21.22
CA ILE A 526 -8.79 1.85 -22.32
C ILE A 526 -8.12 1.44 -23.61
N LEU A 527 -6.83 1.09 -23.57
CA LEU A 527 -6.09 0.57 -24.72
C LEU A 527 -6.77 -0.71 -25.25
N ILE A 528 -7.05 -1.67 -24.37
CA ILE A 528 -7.70 -2.93 -24.75
C ILE A 528 -9.11 -2.66 -25.31
N LYS A 529 -9.90 -1.80 -24.67
CA LYS A 529 -11.24 -1.47 -25.17
C LYS A 529 -11.19 -0.81 -26.55
N LYS A 530 -10.37 0.22 -26.72
CA LYS A 530 -10.35 1.06 -27.94
C LYS A 530 -9.64 0.41 -29.11
N VAL A 531 -8.52 -0.25 -28.86
CA VAL A 531 -7.65 -0.78 -29.92
C VAL A 531 -8.04 -2.19 -30.30
N ILE A 532 -8.39 -3.03 -29.31
CA ILE A 532 -8.65 -4.46 -29.53
C ILE A 532 -10.15 -4.70 -29.70
N TYR A 533 -10.96 -4.36 -28.70
CA TYR A 533 -12.37 -4.73 -28.69
C TYR A 533 -13.22 -3.94 -29.70
N ASP A 534 -13.15 -2.59 -29.67
CA ASP A 534 -13.94 -1.75 -30.58
C ASP A 534 -13.55 -1.99 -32.05
N LYS A 535 -12.29 -2.38 -32.34
CA LYS A 535 -11.84 -2.72 -33.70
C LYS A 535 -12.30 -4.12 -34.12
N ALA A 536 -12.17 -5.13 -33.25
CA ALA A 536 -12.63 -6.49 -33.55
C ALA A 536 -14.16 -6.54 -33.79
N SER A 537 -14.93 -5.83 -32.97
CA SER A 537 -16.39 -5.74 -33.12
C SER A 537 -16.84 -4.99 -34.39
N ARG A 538 -16.00 -4.12 -34.96
CA ARG A 538 -16.25 -3.48 -36.27
C ARG A 538 -15.93 -4.40 -37.44
N LEU A 539 -14.99 -5.33 -37.31
CA LEU A 539 -14.62 -6.28 -38.37
C LEU A 539 -15.59 -7.47 -38.46
N GLN A 540 -16.38 -7.71 -37.41
CA GLN A 540 -17.42 -8.74 -37.36
C GLN A 540 -18.81 -8.25 -37.80
N LYS A 541 -18.97 -6.93 -37.99
CA LYS A 541 -20.16 -6.31 -38.58
C LYS A 541 -19.86 -5.97 -40.02
#